data_AF-A0A2V2XP24-F1
#
_entry.id   AF-A0A2V2XP24-F1
#
_cell.length_a   1.000
_cell.length_b   1.000
_cell.length_c   1.000
_cell.angle_alpha   90.00
_cell.angle_beta   90.00
_cell.angle_gamma   90.00
#
_symmetry.space_group_name_H-M   'P 1'
#
loop_
_entity.id
_entity.type
_entity.pdbx_description
1 polymer ?
#
loop_
_entity_poly.entity_id
_entity_poly.type
_entity_poly.pdbx_seq_one_letter_code
_entity_poly.pdbx_strand_id
1 'polypeptide(L)'
;MSGDTYFRRAIDWMYGDTAYLQRMPSPEIGEKHINELLGRHPFHPFDPEMKPDHPCYNANAIFYNCMTADHVEGYELHMKHVSCYFPYKTDLMKCLSGEKRRARAAARQGVTE
;
A
#
# COMPACT_ATOMS: atom_id res chain seq x y z
N MET A 1 18.04 -12.18 28.95
CA MET A 1 16.97 -11.32 28.43
C MET A 1 17.07 -11.31 26.91
N SER A 2 16.17 -12.01 26.21
CA SER A 2 16.11 -12.07 24.74
C SER A 2 15.51 -10.76 24.20
N GLY A 3 16.33 -9.71 24.21
CA GLY A 3 15.84 -8.34 24.31
C GLY A 3 15.31 -7.69 23.04
N ASP A 4 15.69 -8.12 21.84
CA ASP A 4 15.37 -7.32 20.65
C ASP A 4 15.28 -8.17 19.38
N THR A 5 14.08 -8.72 19.15
CA THR A 5 13.80 -9.46 17.93
C THR A 5 13.64 -8.47 16.77
N TYR A 6 14.00 -8.89 15.56
CA TYR A 6 13.74 -8.11 14.34
C TYR A 6 12.28 -7.63 14.25
N PHE A 7 11.35 -8.47 14.72
CA PHE A 7 9.92 -8.16 14.77
C PHE A 7 9.60 -6.97 15.68
N ARG A 8 10.25 -6.88 16.85
CA ARG A 8 10.06 -5.77 17.79
C ARG A 8 10.50 -4.43 17.20
N ARG A 9 11.70 -4.39 16.61
CA ARG A 9 12.20 -3.19 15.92
C ARG A 9 11.33 -2.75 14.74
N ALA A 10 10.76 -3.71 14.00
CA ALA A 10 9.86 -3.40 12.88
C ALA A 10 8.53 -2.79 13.36
N ILE A 11 7.99 -3.27 14.48
CA ILE A 11 6.78 -2.71 15.09
C ILE A 11 7.05 -1.33 15.70
N ASP A 12 8.13 -1.17 16.45
CA ASP A 12 8.50 0.12 17.04
C ASP A 12 8.76 1.18 15.96
N TRP A 13 9.36 0.79 14.82
CA TRP A 13 9.54 1.68 13.67
C TRP A 13 8.21 2.09 13.00
N MET A 14 7.22 1.19 12.96
CA MET A 14 5.93 1.48 12.33
C MET A 14 4.96 2.23 13.25
N TYR A 15 5.05 2.04 14.57
CA TYR A 15 3.99 2.46 15.50
C TYR A 15 4.52 3.21 16.75
N GLY A 16 5.83 3.36 16.92
CA GLY A 16 6.49 4.03 18.07
C GLY A 16 6.80 3.11 19.25
N ASP A 17 7.72 3.54 20.13
CA ASP A 17 8.29 2.77 21.28
C ASP A 17 7.27 2.24 22.32
N THR A 18 6.00 2.67 22.24
CA THR A 18 4.92 2.27 23.14
C THR A 18 3.85 1.40 22.47
N ALA A 19 4.02 1.07 21.18
CA ALA A 19 3.01 0.34 20.40
C ALA A 19 2.69 -1.06 20.95
N TYR A 20 3.70 -1.74 21.52
CA TYR A 20 3.51 -3.06 22.15
C TYR A 20 2.66 -3.00 23.44
N LEU A 21 2.52 -1.82 24.07
CA LEU A 21 1.94 -1.68 25.41
C LEU A 21 0.54 -1.08 25.45
N GLN A 22 -0.09 -0.76 24.32
CA GLN A 22 -1.39 -0.08 24.34
C GLN A 22 -2.48 -0.84 23.59
N ARG A 23 -3.35 -1.43 24.42
CA ARG A 23 -4.66 -2.03 24.13
C ARG A 23 -4.58 -3.37 23.43
N MET A 24 -5.19 -4.40 24.05
CA MET A 24 -5.66 -5.54 23.26
C MET A 24 -6.57 -4.96 22.19
N PRO A 25 -6.21 -5.08 20.91
CA PRO A 25 -7.07 -4.63 19.82
C PRO A 25 -8.44 -5.30 20.00
N SER A 26 -9.53 -4.62 19.67
CA SER A 26 -10.82 -5.32 19.60
C SER A 26 -10.66 -6.55 18.69
N PRO A 27 -11.35 -7.67 18.96
CA PRO A 27 -11.27 -8.87 18.12
C PRO A 27 -11.45 -8.55 16.62
N GLU A 28 -12.32 -7.58 16.32
CA GLU A 28 -12.58 -7.03 14.99
C GLU A 28 -11.36 -6.42 14.27
N ILE A 29 -10.31 -6.00 14.98
CA ILE A 29 -9.06 -5.50 14.36
C ILE A 29 -8.28 -6.64 13.69
N GLY A 30 -8.35 -7.86 14.24
CA GLY A 30 -7.72 -9.03 13.65
C GLY A 30 -8.39 -9.49 12.36
N GLU A 31 -9.66 -9.11 12.16
CA GLU A 31 -10.46 -9.46 10.98
C GLU A 31 -10.32 -8.44 9.83
N LYS A 32 -9.78 -7.24 10.11
CA LYS A 32 -9.61 -6.18 9.11
C LYS A 32 -8.29 -6.32 8.38
N HIS A 33 -8.33 -6.13 7.06
CA HIS A 33 -7.10 -6.06 6.27
C HIS A 33 -6.25 -4.84 6.68
N ILE A 34 -4.92 -4.97 6.68
CA ILE A 34 -4.00 -3.89 7.10
C ILE A 34 -4.24 -2.56 6.38
N ASN A 35 -4.66 -2.60 5.11
CA ASN A 35 -5.00 -1.38 4.36
C ASN A 35 -6.21 -0.66 4.95
N GLU A 36 -7.25 -1.40 5.37
CA GLU A 36 -8.44 -0.81 5.97
C GLU A 36 -8.11 -0.18 7.32
N LEU A 37 -7.25 -0.83 8.11
CA LEU A 37 -6.73 -0.26 9.37
C LEU A 37 -5.98 1.05 9.14
N LEU A 38 -5.31 1.20 8.00
CA LEU A 38 -4.60 2.42 7.59
C LEU A 38 -5.50 3.45 6.88
N GLY A 39 -6.82 3.21 6.82
CA GLY A 39 -7.77 4.08 6.10
C GLY A 39 -7.56 4.10 4.59
N ARG A 40 -6.97 3.05 4.03
CA ARG A 40 -6.64 2.90 2.60
C ARG A 40 -7.58 1.92 1.94
N HIS A 41 -7.72 2.06 0.62
CA HIS A 41 -8.45 1.09 -0.19
C HIS A 41 -7.88 -0.34 0.02
N PRO A 42 -8.73 -1.38 0.10
CA PRO A 42 -8.28 -2.76 0.29
C PRO A 42 -7.22 -3.20 -0.73
N PHE A 43 -7.32 -2.69 -1.96
CA PHE A 43 -6.40 -2.97 -3.07
C PHE A 43 -5.22 -1.98 -3.16
N HIS A 44 -4.71 -1.40 -2.07
CA HIS A 44 -3.57 -0.48 -2.15
C HIS A 44 -2.41 -1.07 -2.98
N PRO A 45 -1.85 -0.34 -3.98
CA PRO A 45 -1.90 1.12 -4.13
C PRO A 45 -2.94 1.65 -5.13
N PHE A 46 -3.96 0.87 -5.48
CA PHE A 46 -5.04 1.36 -6.35
C PHE A 46 -5.67 2.64 -5.81
N ASP A 47 -5.91 3.59 -6.72
CA ASP A 47 -6.61 4.84 -6.48
C ASP A 47 -7.82 4.95 -7.44
N PRO A 48 -9.06 4.86 -6.94
CA PRO A 48 -10.27 4.96 -7.78
C PRO A 48 -10.51 6.37 -8.33
N GLU A 49 -9.90 7.39 -7.74
CA GLU A 49 -10.06 8.80 -8.14
C GLU A 49 -8.93 9.28 -9.07
N MET A 50 -8.00 8.38 -9.44
CA MET A 50 -6.91 8.69 -10.34
C MET A 50 -7.47 9.13 -11.70
N LYS A 51 -7.20 10.38 -12.07
CA LYS A 51 -7.68 10.96 -13.32
C LYS A 51 -7.00 10.33 -14.55
N PRO A 52 -7.68 10.27 -15.70
CA PRO A 52 -7.14 9.71 -16.95
C PRO A 52 -5.86 10.37 -17.47
N ASP A 53 -5.64 11.65 -17.14
CA ASP A 53 -4.45 12.41 -17.48
C ASP A 53 -3.24 12.12 -16.58
N HIS A 54 -3.43 11.40 -15.47
CA HIS A 54 -2.36 11.04 -14.57
C HIS A 54 -1.38 10.04 -15.23
N PRO A 55 -0.05 10.22 -15.12
CA PRO A 55 0.94 9.35 -15.78
C PRO A 55 0.85 7.85 -15.42
N CYS A 56 0.27 7.53 -14.26
CA CYS A 56 0.10 6.17 -13.78
C CYS A 56 -1.30 5.58 -14.01
N TYR A 57 -2.19 6.29 -14.71
CA TYR A 57 -3.59 5.87 -14.90
C TYR A 57 -3.70 4.47 -15.50
N ASN A 58 -2.96 4.17 -16.55
CA ASN A 58 -3.00 2.86 -17.21
C ASN A 58 -2.53 1.73 -16.27
N ALA A 59 -1.47 1.96 -15.49
CA ALA A 59 -1.00 0.97 -14.51
C ALA A 59 -2.02 0.76 -13.38
N ASN A 60 -2.72 1.83 -12.98
CA ASN A 60 -3.79 1.78 -11.99
C ASN A 60 -4.98 0.96 -12.47
N ALA A 61 -5.43 1.22 -13.70
CA ALA A 61 -6.52 0.49 -14.34
C ALA A 61 -6.19 -1.00 -14.53
N ILE A 62 -4.99 -1.32 -15.03
CA ILE A 62 -4.56 -2.71 -15.25
C ILE A 62 -4.55 -3.50 -13.92
N PHE A 63 -4.01 -2.89 -12.85
CA PHE A 63 -4.00 -3.53 -11.55
C PHE A 63 -5.42 -3.77 -11.02
N TYR A 64 -6.31 -2.78 -11.12
CA TYR A 64 -7.72 -2.94 -10.72
C TYR A 64 -8.43 -4.04 -11.51
N ASN A 65 -8.24 -4.07 -12.83
CA ASN A 65 -8.84 -5.08 -13.70
C ASN A 65 -8.38 -6.49 -13.31
N CYS A 66 -7.12 -6.67 -12.91
CA CYS A 66 -6.67 -7.96 -12.39
C CYS A 66 -7.36 -8.32 -11.07
N MET A 67 -7.44 -7.38 -10.12
CA MET A 67 -8.03 -7.61 -8.79
C MET A 67 -9.54 -7.93 -8.82
N THR A 68 -10.20 -7.61 -9.94
CA THR A 68 -11.64 -7.76 -10.16
C THR A 68 -12.01 -8.75 -11.27
N ALA A 69 -11.02 -9.41 -11.88
CA ALA A 69 -11.26 -10.36 -12.96
C ALA A 69 -11.91 -11.67 -12.47
N ASP A 70 -12.69 -12.31 -13.35
CA ASP A 70 -13.42 -13.56 -13.06
C ASP A 70 -12.50 -14.70 -12.58
N HIS A 71 -11.27 -14.79 -13.12
CA HIS A 71 -10.32 -15.85 -12.74
C HIS A 71 -9.77 -15.72 -11.30
N VAL A 72 -10.03 -14.60 -10.63
CA VAL A 72 -9.74 -14.40 -9.19
C VAL A 72 -11.03 -14.22 -8.38
N GLU A 73 -12.18 -14.56 -8.96
CA GLU A 73 -13.44 -14.60 -8.22
C GLU A 73 -13.37 -15.67 -7.11
N GLY A 74 -13.89 -15.34 -5.92
CA GLY A 74 -13.79 -16.20 -4.74
C GLY A 74 -12.43 -16.25 -4.06
N TYR A 75 -11.39 -15.60 -4.61
CA TYR A 75 -10.10 -15.49 -3.93
C TYR A 75 -10.19 -14.51 -2.77
N GLU A 76 -9.62 -14.91 -1.64
CA GLU A 76 -9.35 -14.01 -0.53
C GLU A 76 -8.44 -12.86 -0.97
N LEU A 77 -8.56 -11.70 -0.31
CA LEU A 77 -7.81 -10.50 -0.70
C LEU A 77 -6.29 -10.71 -0.78
N HIS A 78 -5.73 -11.51 0.14
CA HIS A 78 -4.31 -11.85 0.11
C HIS A 78 -3.94 -12.71 -1.11
N MET A 79 -4.82 -13.61 -1.55
CA MET A 79 -4.62 -14.43 -2.75
C MET A 79 -4.67 -13.54 -4.01
N LYS A 80 -5.65 -12.63 -4.10
CA LYS A 80 -5.71 -11.63 -5.17
C LYS A 80 -4.44 -10.78 -5.23
N HIS A 81 -3.95 -10.34 -4.07
CA HIS A 81 -2.70 -9.59 -3.98
C HIS A 81 -1.51 -10.36 -4.51
N VAL A 82 -1.42 -11.68 -4.29
CA VAL A 82 -0.35 -12.53 -4.82
C VAL A 82 -0.52 -12.72 -6.33
N SER A 83 -1.72 -13.07 -6.79
CA SER A 83 -2.02 -13.32 -8.22
C SER A 83 -1.79 -12.08 -9.08
N CYS A 84 -2.13 -10.89 -8.57
CA CYS A 84 -1.98 -9.62 -9.28
C CYS A 84 -0.72 -8.84 -8.88
N TYR A 85 0.13 -9.39 -8.01
CA TYR A 85 1.34 -8.71 -7.52
C TYR A 85 2.32 -8.41 -8.65
N PHE A 86 2.51 -9.42 -9.50
CA PHE A 86 3.48 -9.40 -10.56
C PHE A 86 2.80 -9.79 -11.87
N PRO A 87 2.79 -8.92 -12.89
CA PRO A 87 3.57 -7.67 -13.00
C PRO A 87 2.84 -6.40 -12.49
N TYR A 88 1.52 -6.43 -12.32
CA TYR A 88 0.71 -5.20 -12.31
C TYR A 88 0.89 -4.30 -11.09
N LYS A 89 0.85 -4.86 -9.88
CA LYS A 89 1.07 -4.07 -8.65
C LYS A 89 2.47 -3.45 -8.65
N THR A 90 3.45 -4.20 -9.12
CA THR A 90 4.84 -3.77 -9.19
C THR A 90 5.00 -2.58 -10.14
N ASP A 91 4.36 -2.62 -11.30
CA ASP A 91 4.43 -1.54 -12.29
C ASP A 91 3.73 -0.26 -11.80
N LEU A 92 2.57 -0.40 -11.15
CA LEU A 92 1.89 0.72 -10.51
C LEU A 92 2.76 1.36 -9.41
N MET A 93 3.37 0.55 -8.54
CA MET A 93 4.29 1.05 -7.50
C MET A 93 5.50 1.78 -8.07
N LYS A 94 6.11 1.25 -9.15
CA LYS A 94 7.23 1.90 -9.83
C LYS A 94 6.82 3.25 -10.42
N CYS A 95 5.66 3.32 -11.08
CA CYS A 95 5.15 4.57 -11.65
C CYS A 95 4.89 5.62 -10.56
N LEU A 96 4.14 5.27 -9.51
CA LEU A 96 3.81 6.18 -8.40
C LEU A 96 5.08 6.68 -7.70
N SER A 97 6.05 5.80 -7.49
CA SER A 97 7.36 6.16 -6.92
C SER A 97 8.16 7.09 -7.85
N GLY A 98 8.03 6.92 -9.16
CA GLY A 98 8.57 7.81 -10.19
C GLY A 98 8.00 9.22 -10.08
N GLU A 99 6.67 9.35 -10.09
CA GLU A 99 5.96 10.64 -9.95
C GLU A 99 6.32 11.33 -8.64
N LYS A 100 6.32 10.61 -7.52
CA LYS A 100 6.72 11.17 -6.22
C LYS A 100 8.18 11.66 -6.20
N ARG A 101 9.08 11.03 -6.96
CA ARG A 101 10.46 11.52 -7.12
C ARG A 101 10.49 12.78 -7.98
N ARG A 102 9.78 12.82 -9.11
CA ARG A 102 9.66 14.01 -9.98
C ARG A 102 9.11 15.22 -9.22
N ALA A 103 8.01 15.05 -8.50
CA ALA A 103 7.39 16.11 -7.71
C ALA A 103 8.35 16.67 -6.63
N ARG A 104 9.09 15.79 -5.94
CA ARG A 104 10.11 16.23 -4.96
C ARG A 104 11.28 16.97 -5.60
N ALA A 105 11.70 16.58 -6.81
CA ALA A 105 12.76 17.28 -7.54
C ALA A 105 12.29 18.67 -8.00
N ALA A 106 11.08 18.79 -8.55
CA ALA A 106 10.48 20.06 -8.95
C ALA A 106 10.30 21.00 -7.75
N ALA A 107 9.80 20.50 -6.62
CA ALA A 107 9.64 21.30 -5.40
C ALA A 107 10.98 21.83 -4.84
N ARG A 108 12.10 21.14 -5.06
CA ARG A 108 13.43 21.62 -4.66
C ARG A 108 13.98 22.71 -5.58
N GLN A 109 13.61 22.69 -6.85
CA GLN A 109 14.03 23.70 -7.83
C GLN A 109 13.22 25.00 -7.70
N GLY A 110 11.97 24.92 -7.25
CA GLY A 110 11.12 26.09 -6.99
C GLY A 110 11.39 26.84 -5.67
N VAL A 111 12.38 26.43 -4.87
CA VAL A 111 12.78 27.09 -3.61
C VAL A 111 14.03 27.97 -3.82
N THR A 112 14.60 27.97 -5.02
CA THR A 112 15.83 28.70 -5.37
C THR A 112 15.61 29.97 -6.20
N GLU A 113 14.37 30.45 -6.34
CA GLU A 113 14.06 31.78 -6.89
C GLU A 113 13.62 32.77 -5.80
#